data_AF-D1PFN5-F1
#
_entry.id   AF-D1PFN5-F1
#
_cell.length_a   1.000
_cell.length_b   1.000
_cell.length_c   1.000
_cell.angle_alpha   90.00
_cell.angle_beta   90.00
_cell.angle_gamma   90.00
#
_symmetry.space_group_name_H-M   'P 1'
#
loop_
_entity.id
_entity.type
_entity.pdbx_description
1 polymer ?
#
loop_
_entity_poly.entity_id
_entity_poly.type
_entity_poly.pdbx_seq_one_letter_code
_entity_poly.pdbx_strand_id
1 'polypeptide(L)'
;MEKYVRDFYTIGGMMLFPQHRYSFNCARGCNKRICDRWDYTLECIRRYYPGGTSPLSRAMERDKEFFDLFVDCKGFVDFFFLQDCVDEHYEKVNLWLGESFFEKNPYPHSASEYLAWIEAEYDFLRKRNRRIEEFCRASLEESGI
;
A
#
# COMPACT_ATOMS: atom_id res chain seq x y z
N MET A 1 11.74 19.53 2.52
CA MET A 1 11.26 18.55 3.52
C MET A 1 9.84 18.89 3.96
N GLU A 2 9.58 20.11 4.44
CA GLU A 2 8.25 20.54 4.92
C GLU A 2 7.11 20.39 3.89
N LYS A 3 7.39 20.66 2.61
CA LYS A 3 6.44 20.42 1.50
C LYS A 3 6.01 18.96 1.40
N TYR A 4 6.96 18.02 1.34
CA TYR A 4 6.66 16.59 1.29
C TYR A 4 5.85 16.13 2.51
N VAL A 5 6.22 16.59 3.71
CA VAL A 5 5.47 16.23 4.92
C VAL A 5 4.01 16.69 4.81
N ARG A 6 3.75 17.91 4.33
CA ARG A 6 2.40 18.43 4.15
C ARG A 6 1.62 17.66 3.09
N ASP A 7 2.22 17.42 1.93
CA ASP A 7 1.53 16.80 0.80
C ASP A 7 1.13 15.35 1.11
N PHE A 8 2.01 14.60 1.79
CA PHE A 8 1.73 13.23 2.23
C PHE A 8 0.80 13.15 3.45
N TYR A 9 0.56 14.26 4.18
CA TYR A 9 -0.35 14.28 5.32
C TYR A 9 -1.81 14.49 4.88
N THR A 10 -2.30 13.57 4.05
CA THR A 10 -3.66 13.54 3.50
C THR A 10 -4.24 12.14 3.68
N ILE A 11 -5.56 11.98 3.53
CA ILE A 11 -6.19 10.65 3.67
C ILE A 11 -5.60 9.62 2.69
N GLY A 12 -5.23 10.04 1.48
CA GLY A 12 -4.54 9.19 0.51
C GLY A 12 -3.11 8.80 0.90
N GLY A 13 -2.50 9.48 1.87
CA GLY A 13 -1.22 9.10 2.47
C GLY A 13 -1.34 8.17 3.69
N MET A 14 -2.56 7.92 4.17
CA MET A 14 -2.81 7.12 5.37
C MET A 14 -3.32 5.72 5.02
N MET A 15 -2.93 4.74 5.84
CA MET A 15 -3.48 3.38 5.81
C MET A 15 -3.96 3.02 7.22
N LEU A 16 -5.02 2.22 7.29
CA LEU A 16 -5.56 1.73 8.55
C LEU A 16 -5.13 0.28 8.74
N PHE A 17 -4.54 -0.02 9.89
CA PHE A 17 -4.15 -1.37 10.30
C PHE A 17 -4.46 -1.57 11.79
N PRO A 18 -4.67 -2.82 12.24
CA PRO A 18 -4.82 -3.13 13.66
C PRO A 18 -3.66 -2.62 14.51
N GLN A 19 -3.98 -2.15 15.72
CA GLN A 19 -3.01 -1.63 16.67
C GLN A 19 -2.85 -2.59 17.85
N HIS A 20 -1.67 -3.19 17.98
CA HIS A 20 -1.26 -4.00 19.11
C HIS A 20 0.26 -4.25 19.05
N ARG A 21 0.81 -4.92 20.06
CA ARG A 21 2.22 -5.32 20.07
C ARG A 21 2.49 -6.26 18.88
N TYR A 22 3.55 -5.97 18.12
CA TYR A 22 3.94 -6.72 16.92
C TYR A 22 2.87 -6.75 15.82
N SER A 23 2.04 -5.70 15.72
CA SER A 23 1.03 -5.57 14.64
C SER A 23 1.65 -5.53 13.25
N PHE A 24 0.80 -5.68 12.23
CA PHE A 24 1.19 -5.59 10.84
C PHE A 24 1.99 -4.31 10.51
N ASN A 25 1.55 -3.14 11.00
CA ASN A 25 2.27 -1.88 10.78
C ASN A 25 3.69 -1.89 11.35
N CYS A 26 3.88 -2.46 12.55
CA CYS A 26 5.22 -2.62 13.14
C CYS A 26 6.07 -3.62 12.34
N ALA A 27 5.47 -4.73 11.91
CA ALA A 27 6.18 -5.74 11.13
C ALA A 27 6.68 -5.18 9.80
N ARG A 28 5.88 -4.35 9.11
CA ARG A 28 6.26 -3.67 7.87
C ARG A 28 7.50 -2.78 8.04
N GLY A 29 7.56 -1.96 9.08
CA GLY A 29 8.69 -1.05 9.31
C GLY A 29 9.94 -1.74 9.86
N CYS A 30 9.78 -2.78 10.68
CA CYS A 30 10.91 -3.49 11.27
C CYS A 30 11.51 -4.59 10.37
N ASN A 31 10.83 -4.99 9.30
CA ASN A 31 11.31 -6.04 8.42
C ASN A 31 12.27 -5.47 7.37
N LYS A 32 13.55 -5.86 7.45
CA LYS A 32 14.62 -5.40 6.54
C LYS A 32 14.41 -5.72 5.05
N ARG A 33 13.47 -6.62 4.72
CA ARG A 33 13.09 -6.92 3.34
C ARG A 33 11.95 -6.05 2.83
N ILE A 34 11.33 -5.24 3.70
CA ILE A 34 10.19 -4.37 3.38
C ILE A 34 10.54 -2.91 3.64
N CYS A 35 11.03 -2.59 4.85
CA CYS A 35 11.49 -1.26 5.21
C CYS A 35 10.45 -0.16 4.95
N ASP A 36 9.20 -0.39 5.37
CA ASP A 36 8.07 0.51 5.12
C ASP A 36 7.70 0.78 3.65
N ARG A 37 8.36 0.13 2.68
CA ARG A 37 7.99 0.29 1.27
C ARG A 37 6.58 -0.20 1.00
N TRP A 38 5.77 0.71 0.49
CA TRP A 38 4.35 0.48 0.31
C TRP A 38 4.07 -0.63 -0.71
N ASP A 39 4.79 -0.62 -1.81
CA ASP A 39 4.65 -1.60 -2.89
C ASP A 39 5.06 -3.02 -2.49
N TYR A 40 6.15 -3.13 -1.73
CA TYR A 40 6.55 -4.40 -1.11
C TYR A 40 5.50 -4.89 -0.10
N THR A 41 4.88 -3.97 0.63
CA THR A 41 3.80 -4.27 1.57
C THR A 41 2.57 -4.78 0.85
N LEU A 42 2.13 -4.10 -0.21
CA LEU A 42 0.98 -4.49 -0.99
C LEU A 42 1.21 -5.83 -1.70
N GLU A 43 2.41 -6.10 -2.20
CA GLU A 43 2.74 -7.41 -2.77
C GLU A 43 2.65 -8.53 -1.72
N CYS A 44 3.02 -8.25 -0.46
CA CYS A 44 2.81 -9.20 0.62
C CYS A 44 1.31 -9.49 0.80
N ILE A 45 0.47 -8.46 0.79
CA ILE A 45 -1.00 -8.58 0.94
C ILE A 45 -1.60 -9.34 -0.25
N ARG A 46 -1.20 -9.03 -1.49
CA ARG A 46 -1.66 -9.75 -2.69
C ARG A 46 -1.35 -11.24 -2.61
N ARG A 47 -0.14 -11.61 -2.15
CA ARG A 47 0.25 -13.02 -1.96
C ARG A 47 -0.49 -13.71 -0.81
N TYR A 48 -0.99 -12.97 0.18
CA TYR A 48 -1.64 -13.55 1.35
C TYR A 48 -2.98 -14.21 1.02
N TYR A 49 -3.85 -13.53 0.28
CA TYR A 49 -5.19 -14.02 -0.04
C TYR A 49 -5.25 -15.39 -0.75
N PRO A 50 -4.38 -15.71 -1.74
CA PRO A 50 -4.33 -17.05 -2.32
C PRO A 50 -3.57 -18.08 -1.45
N GLY A 51 -3.27 -17.77 -0.18
CA GLY A 51 -2.53 -18.65 0.74
C GLY A 51 -1.02 -18.70 0.50
N GLY A 52 -0.46 -17.73 -0.21
CA GLY A 52 0.96 -17.63 -0.50
C GLY A 52 1.80 -17.13 0.67
N THR A 53 3.13 -17.18 0.50
CA THR A 53 4.09 -16.74 1.52
C THR A 53 4.79 -15.43 1.15
N SER A 54 5.07 -14.61 2.16
CA SER A 54 5.79 -13.35 2.03
C SER A 54 6.55 -13.02 3.32
N PRO A 55 7.44 -12.01 3.33
CA PRO A 55 8.11 -11.56 4.55
C PRO A 55 7.16 -11.15 5.69
N LEU A 56 5.90 -10.83 5.39
CA LEU A 56 4.90 -10.39 6.36
C LEU A 56 3.83 -11.43 6.69
N SER A 57 3.91 -12.68 6.17
CA SER A 57 2.89 -13.72 6.39
C SER A 57 2.54 -13.94 7.86
N ARG A 58 3.55 -14.03 8.75
CA ARG A 58 3.30 -14.21 10.20
C ARG A 58 2.56 -13.03 10.83
N ALA A 59 2.73 -11.83 10.30
CA ALA A 59 2.03 -10.66 10.82
C ALA A 59 0.58 -10.63 10.33
N MET A 60 0.36 -10.96 9.05
CA MET A 60 -1.01 -11.06 8.51
C MET A 60 -1.81 -12.18 9.17
N GLU A 61 -1.18 -13.31 9.50
CA GLU A 61 -1.87 -14.39 10.21
C GLU A 61 -2.31 -13.99 11.63
N ARG A 62 -1.54 -13.15 12.32
CA ARG A 62 -1.96 -12.61 13.62
C ARG A 62 -3.13 -11.63 13.49
N ASP A 63 -3.16 -10.90 12.38
CA ASP A 63 -4.14 -9.87 12.08
C ASP A 63 -5.21 -10.42 11.11
N LYS A 64 -5.39 -11.75 11.06
CA LYS A 64 -6.21 -12.45 10.04
C LYS A 64 -7.64 -11.91 10.00
N GLU A 65 -8.27 -11.72 11.16
CA GLU A 65 -9.64 -11.21 11.26
C GLU A 65 -9.81 -9.87 10.53
N PHE A 66 -8.78 -9.02 10.52
CA PHE A 66 -8.80 -7.76 9.79
C PHE A 66 -8.72 -7.99 8.27
N PHE A 67 -7.81 -8.86 7.80
CA PHE A 67 -7.68 -9.15 6.38
C PHE A 67 -8.89 -9.90 5.81
N ASP A 68 -9.54 -10.74 6.60
CA ASP A 68 -10.75 -11.46 6.22
C ASP A 68 -11.92 -10.53 5.87
N LEU A 69 -11.95 -9.30 6.40
CA LEU A 69 -13.00 -8.30 6.10
C LEU A 69 -13.08 -7.96 4.61
N PHE A 70 -11.98 -8.12 3.88
CA PHE A 70 -11.89 -7.70 2.49
C PHE A 70 -12.07 -8.85 1.49
N VAL A 71 -12.22 -10.09 1.98
CA VAL A 71 -12.43 -11.33 1.20
C VAL A 71 -11.23 -11.74 0.35
N ASP A 72 -10.73 -10.85 -0.52
CA ASP A 72 -9.62 -11.09 -1.43
C ASP A 72 -8.76 -9.83 -1.64
N CYS A 73 -7.71 -9.95 -2.48
CA CYS A 73 -6.83 -8.82 -2.77
C CYS A 73 -7.58 -7.69 -3.48
N LYS A 74 -8.55 -8.01 -4.34
CA LYS A 74 -9.32 -7.01 -5.06
C LYS A 74 -10.19 -6.20 -4.10
N GLY A 75 -10.87 -6.86 -3.17
CA GLY A 75 -11.65 -6.20 -2.12
C GLY A 75 -10.79 -5.29 -1.24
N PHE A 76 -9.56 -5.71 -0.89
CA PHE A 76 -8.64 -4.86 -0.13
C PHE A 76 -8.23 -3.62 -0.93
N VAL A 77 -7.84 -3.82 -2.20
CA VAL A 77 -7.43 -2.73 -3.11
C VAL A 77 -8.58 -1.75 -3.33
N ASP A 78 -9.79 -2.25 -3.56
CA ASP A 78 -10.95 -1.43 -3.83
C ASP A 78 -11.40 -0.64 -2.61
N PHE A 79 -11.45 -1.27 -1.43
CA PHE A 79 -11.80 -0.59 -0.18
C PHE A 79 -10.87 0.58 0.15
N PHE A 80 -9.56 0.42 -0.09
CA PHE A 80 -8.57 1.43 0.23
C PHE A 80 -8.19 2.36 -0.94
N PHE A 81 -8.84 2.24 -2.10
CA PHE A 81 -8.57 3.04 -3.30
C PHE A 81 -7.13 2.92 -3.82
N LEU A 82 -6.65 1.67 -3.98
CA LEU A 82 -5.26 1.34 -4.31
C LEU A 82 -5.06 0.86 -5.76
N GLN A 83 -6.04 1.06 -6.65
CA GLN A 83 -6.05 0.50 -8.00
C GLN A 83 -4.82 0.92 -8.82
N ASP A 84 -4.28 2.12 -8.59
CA ASP A 84 -3.08 2.63 -9.27
C ASP A 84 -1.77 1.91 -8.85
N CYS A 85 -1.83 1.06 -7.82
CA CYS A 85 -0.72 0.23 -7.37
C CYS A 85 -0.68 -1.17 -8.00
N VAL A 86 -1.71 -1.57 -8.76
CA VAL A 86 -1.82 -2.91 -9.35
C VAL A 86 -2.02 -2.83 -10.86
N ASP A 87 -1.91 -3.97 -11.53
CA ASP A 87 -2.36 -4.09 -12.91
C ASP A 87 -3.90 -4.11 -13.00
N GLU A 88 -4.42 -3.98 -14.22
CA GLU A 88 -5.87 -3.90 -14.50
C GLU A 88 -6.67 -5.14 -14.06
N HIS A 89 -5.98 -6.25 -13.82
CA HIS A 89 -6.57 -7.52 -13.39
C HIS A 89 -6.30 -7.84 -11.92
N TYR A 90 -5.66 -6.94 -11.16
CA TYR A 90 -5.29 -7.14 -9.76
C TYR A 90 -4.37 -8.36 -9.53
N GLU A 91 -3.74 -8.86 -10.60
CA GLU A 91 -2.88 -10.04 -10.58
C GLU A 91 -1.44 -9.68 -10.15
N LYS A 92 -1.02 -8.44 -10.39
CA LYS A 92 0.34 -7.96 -10.07
C LYS A 92 0.29 -6.63 -9.35
N VAL A 93 1.20 -6.46 -8.39
CA VAL A 93 1.53 -5.16 -7.81
C VAL A 93 2.60 -4.50 -8.67
N ASN A 94 2.39 -3.24 -9.03
CA ASN A 94 3.38 -2.43 -9.73
C ASN A 94 4.62 -2.32 -8.83
N LEU A 95 5.82 -2.36 -9.38
CA LEU A 95 7.06 -2.24 -8.60
C LEU A 95 7.64 -0.84 -8.86
N TRP A 96 7.82 -0.03 -7.82
CA TRP A 96 8.22 1.37 -8.00
C TRP A 96 9.70 1.49 -8.38
N LEU A 97 10.52 0.51 -7.98
CA LEU A 97 11.95 0.40 -8.29
C LEU A 97 12.40 -1.06 -8.31
N GLY A 98 13.30 -1.38 -9.23
CA GLY A 98 13.92 -2.70 -9.35
C GLY A 98 13.13 -3.63 -10.27
N GLU A 99 13.49 -4.91 -10.25
CA GLU A 99 12.94 -5.94 -11.14
C GLU A 99 12.17 -7.04 -10.41
N SER A 100 12.43 -7.21 -9.10
CA SER A 100 11.86 -8.29 -8.29
C SER A 100 11.61 -7.85 -6.85
N PHE A 101 10.59 -8.44 -6.23
CA PHE A 101 10.28 -8.23 -4.81
C PHE A 101 11.13 -9.13 -3.91
N PHE A 102 11.60 -8.58 -2.78
CA PHE A 102 12.20 -9.30 -1.64
C PHE A 102 13.58 -9.95 -1.85
N GLU A 103 14.20 -9.82 -3.02
CA GLU A 103 15.52 -10.42 -3.31
C GLU A 103 16.70 -9.55 -2.89
N LYS A 104 16.53 -8.22 -2.95
CA LYS A 104 17.57 -7.23 -2.64
C LYS A 104 17.12 -6.30 -1.52
N ASN A 105 18.05 -5.48 -1.06
CA ASN A 105 17.73 -4.38 -0.15
C ASN A 105 16.66 -3.47 -0.81
N PRO A 106 15.49 -3.27 -0.17
CA PRO A 106 14.37 -2.53 -0.76
C PRO A 106 14.63 -1.03 -0.94
N TYR A 107 15.63 -0.48 -0.26
CA TYR A 107 15.96 0.94 -0.37
C TYR A 107 16.56 1.29 -1.74
N PRO A 108 16.35 2.52 -2.22
CA PRO A 108 17.13 3.08 -3.33
C PRO A 108 18.63 3.07 -3.01
N HIS A 109 19.48 2.69 -3.98
CA HIS A 109 20.95 2.60 -3.81
C HIS A 109 21.68 3.83 -4.36
N SER A 110 20.97 4.75 -5.01
CA SER A 110 21.50 6.00 -5.55
C SER A 110 20.51 7.16 -5.39
N ALA A 111 21.01 8.39 -5.54
CA ALA A 111 20.17 9.58 -5.52
C ALA A 111 19.13 9.59 -6.66
N SER A 112 19.50 9.09 -7.85
CA SER A 112 18.57 8.98 -8.99
C SER A 112 17.47 7.97 -8.73
N GLU A 113 17.78 6.81 -8.15
CA GLU A 113 16.75 5.85 -7.74
C GLU A 113 15.85 6.43 -6.66
N TYR A 114 16.40 7.15 -5.68
CA TYR A 114 15.59 7.80 -4.65
C TYR A 114 14.60 8.80 -5.25
N LEU A 115 15.05 9.61 -6.22
CA LEU A 115 14.19 10.56 -6.93
C LEU A 115 13.10 9.85 -7.74
N ALA A 116 13.44 8.80 -8.48
CA ALA A 116 12.45 8.02 -9.22
C ALA A 116 11.41 7.38 -8.29
N TRP A 117 11.85 6.84 -7.14
CA TRP A 117 10.95 6.24 -6.16
C TRP A 117 10.02 7.26 -5.53
N ILE A 118 10.54 8.39 -5.03
CA ILE A 118 9.70 9.40 -4.37
C ILE A 118 8.73 10.06 -5.35
N GLU A 119 9.10 10.21 -6.63
CA GLU A 119 8.19 10.66 -7.68
C GLU A 119 7.05 9.66 -7.91
N ALA A 120 7.34 8.35 -7.95
CA ALA A 120 6.32 7.30 -8.08
C ALA A 120 5.39 7.23 -6.85
N GLU A 121 5.92 7.36 -5.63
CA GLU A 121 5.12 7.47 -4.40
C GLU A 121 4.21 8.70 -4.43
N TYR A 122 4.73 9.84 -4.90
CA TYR A 122 3.96 11.08 -5.02
C TYR A 122 2.87 10.98 -6.09
N ASP A 123 3.15 10.32 -7.21
CA ASP A 123 2.16 10.09 -8.27
C ASP A 123 1.01 9.21 -7.76
N PHE A 124 1.33 8.11 -7.09
CA PHE A 124 0.35 7.25 -6.41
C PHE A 124 -0.51 8.06 -5.42
N LEU A 125 0.12 8.83 -4.53
CA LEU A 125 -0.57 9.66 -3.54
C LEU A 125 -1.59 10.59 -4.18
N ARG A 126 -1.21 11.30 -5.25
CA ARG A 126 -2.11 12.22 -5.96
C ARG A 126 -3.29 11.51 -6.58
N LYS A 127 -3.04 10.38 -7.26
CA LYS A 127 -4.09 9.58 -7.91
C LYS A 127 -5.07 9.02 -6.89
N ARG A 128 -4.57 8.49 -5.77
CA ARG A 128 -5.38 7.98 -4.67
C ARG A 128 -6.24 9.08 -4.03
N ASN A 129 -5.66 10.25 -3.73
CA ASN A 129 -6.42 11.38 -3.20
C ASN A 129 -7.54 11.82 -4.15
N ARG A 130 -7.26 11.92 -5.46
CA ARG A 130 -8.29 12.23 -6.46
C ARG A 130 -9.40 11.19 -6.46
N ARG A 131 -9.06 9.90 -6.44
CA ARG A 131 -10.05 8.80 -6.43
C ARG A 131 -10.95 8.86 -5.20
N ILE A 132 -10.37 9.13 -4.02
CA ILE A 132 -11.13 9.30 -2.77
C ILE A 132 -12.06 10.52 -2.88
N GLU A 133 -11.58 11.64 -3.42
CA GLU A 133 -12.40 12.84 -3.63
C GLU A 133 -13.59 12.58 -4.57
N GLU A 134 -13.33 11.92 -5.70
CA GLU A 134 -14.35 11.54 -6.69
C GLU A 134 -15.41 10.62 -6.05
N PHE A 135 -14.99 9.63 -5.26
CA PHE A 135 -15.89 8.75 -4.54
C PHE A 135 -16.78 9.51 -3.54
N CYS A 136 -16.18 10.40 -2.74
CA CYS A 136 -16.93 11.21 -1.78
C CYS A 136 -17.95 12.12 -2.47
N ARG A 137 -17.57 12.74 -3.60
CA ARG A 137 -18.46 13.60 -4.38
C ARG A 137 -19.65 12.83 -4.94
N ALA A 138 -19.40 11.68 -5.57
CA ALA A 138 -20.46 10.82 -6.09
C ALA A 138 -21.40 10.35 -4.97
N SER A 139 -20.85 9.98 -3.81
CA SER A 139 -21.64 9.53 -2.65
C SER A 139 -22.56 10.62 -2.09
N LEU A 140 -22.12 11.88 -2.12
CA LEU A 140 -22.94 13.03 -1.69
C LEU A 140 -24.08 13.30 -2.68
N GLU A 141 -23.76 13.29 -3.98
CA GLU A 141 -24.74 13.44 -5.06
C GLU A 141 -25.84 12.35 -4.98
N GLU A 142 -25.45 11.09 -4.74
CA GLU A 142 -26.39 9.97 -4.54
C GLU A 142 -27.22 10.11 -3.25
N SER A 143 -26.66 10.73 -2.20
CA SER A 143 -27.33 10.98 -0.92
C SER A 143 -28.25 12.20 -0.94
N GLY A 144 -28.29 12.96 -2.04
CA GLY A 144 -29.12 14.16 -2.17
C GLY A 144 -28.67 15.35 -1.32
N ILE A 145 -27.38 15.38 -0.94
CA ILE A 145 -26.71 16.50 -0.24
C ILE A 145 -25.80 17.21 -1.24
#